data_AF-A0A368FR71-F1
#
_entry.id   AF-A0A368FR71-F1
#
_cell.length_a   1.000
_cell.length_b   1.000
_cell.length_c   1.000
_cell.angle_alpha   90.00
_cell.angle_beta   90.00
_cell.angle_gamma   90.00
#
_symmetry.space_group_name_H-M   'P 1'
#
loop_
_entity.id
_entity.type
_entity.pdbx_description
1 polymer ?
#
loop_
_entity_poly.entity_id
_entity_poly.type
_entity_poly.pdbx_seq_one_letter_code
_entity_poly.pdbx_strand_id
1 'polypeptide(L)' 'MVHFQYADPVADLLDKRGVFRSRLFREACVYHKGNYVKDLARLGRDLTKVLIIDNSPASYAFHPENAVSFMDTN' A
#
# COMPACT_ATOMS: atom_id res chain seq x y z
N MET A 1 -6.89 2.46 1.42
CA MET A 1 -6.27 3.22 0.30
C MET A 1 -7.22 4.30 -0.19
N VAL A 2 -6.70 5.49 -0.49
CA VAL A 2 -7.45 6.71 -0.81
C VAL A 2 -7.31 7.07 -2.30
N HIS A 3 -8.24 7.87 -2.83
CA HIS A 3 -8.18 8.36 -4.20
C HIS A 3 -7.05 9.37 -4.39
N PHE A 4 -6.50 9.41 -5.61
CA PHE A 4 -5.43 10.33 -6.01
C PHE A 4 -5.70 11.79 -5.59
N GLN A 5 -6.93 12.29 -5.83
CA GLN A 5 -7.31 13.69 -5.57
C GLN A 5 -7.10 14.13 -4.11
N TYR A 6 -7.18 13.20 -3.16
CA TYR A 6 -6.91 13.48 -1.75
C TYR A 6 -5.47 13.12 -1.36
N ALA A 7 -4.98 12.00 -1.85
CA ALA A 7 -3.73 11.40 -1.39
C ALA A 7 -2.49 12.09 -1.92
N ASP A 8 -2.53 12.60 -3.17
CA ASP A 8 -1.37 13.16 -3.84
C ASP A 8 -0.90 14.49 -3.20
N PRO A 9 -1.80 15.45 -2.88
CA PRO A 9 -1.40 16.65 -2.14
C PRO A 9 -0.84 16.33 -0.74
N VAL A 10 -1.38 15.30 -0.06
CA VAL A 10 -0.87 14.88 1.25
C VAL A 10 0.51 14.23 1.12
N ALA A 11 0.75 13.44 0.07
CA ALA A 11 2.05 12.86 -0.21
C ALA A 11 3.12 13.93 -0.48
N ASP A 12 2.76 15.03 -1.16
CA ASP A 12 3.67 16.17 -1.37
C ASP A 12 4.06 16.86 -0.06
N LEU A 13 3.12 17.00 0.88
CA LEU A 13 3.40 17.59 2.19
C LEU A 13 4.31 16.72 3.06
N LEU A 14 4.17 15.39 2.94
CA LEU A 14 4.94 14.41 3.72
C LEU A 14 6.35 14.19 3.13
N ASP A 15 6.47 14.03 1.82
CA ASP A 15 7.70 13.62 1.17
C ASP A 15 8.59 14.80 0.73
N LYS A 16 9.08 15.55 1.72
CA LYS A 16 9.94 16.71 1.50
C LYS A 16 11.30 16.39 0.88
N ARG A 17 11.68 15.11 0.78
CA ARG A 17 12.99 14.66 0.30
C ARG A 17 12.91 13.80 -0.96
N GLY A 18 11.73 13.60 -1.55
CA GLY A 18 11.56 12.76 -2.74
C GLY A 18 11.92 11.28 -2.52
N VAL A 19 11.60 10.73 -1.35
CA VAL A 19 11.82 9.33 -1.00
C VAL A 19 10.86 8.41 -1.77
N PHE A 20 9.64 8.87 -2.09
CA PHE A 20 8.67 8.09 -2.83
C PHE A 20 9.04 8.00 -4.31
N ARG A 21 9.49 6.81 -4.74
CA ARG A 21 9.82 6.54 -6.16
C ARG A 21 8.60 6.41 -7.06
N SER A 22 7.46 6.04 -6.50
CA SER A 22 6.20 5.84 -7.21
C SER A 22 5.04 6.00 -6.24
N ARG A 23 3.91 6.51 -6.73
CA ARG A 23 2.69 6.68 -5.94
C ARG A 23 1.58 5.87 -6.58
N LEU A 24 1.02 4.94 -5.80
CA LEU A 24 -0.11 4.12 -6.20
C LEU A 24 -1.30 4.52 -5.35
N PHE A 25 -2.49 4.55 -5.95
CA PHE A 25 -3.74 4.98 -5.32
C PHE A 25 -4.79 3.87 -5.41
N ARG A 26 -6.03 4.15 -4.97
CA ARG A 26 -7.11 3.16 -4.90
C ARG A 26 -7.34 2.42 -6.22
N GLU A 27 -7.14 3.10 -7.35
CA GLU A 27 -7.33 2.58 -8.70
C GLU A 27 -6.32 1.47 -9.05
N ALA A 28 -5.18 1.39 -8.34
CA ALA A 28 -4.19 0.33 -8.50
C ALA A 28 -4.55 -0.95 -7.71
N CYS A 29 -5.47 -0.88 -6.75
CA CYS A 29 -5.90 -2.05 -5.98
C CYS A 29 -6.70 -3.04 -6.81
N VAL A 30 -6.72 -4.29 -6.35
CA VAL A 30 -7.67 -5.31 -6.79
C VAL A 30 -8.87 -5.26 -5.84
N TYR A 31 -10.08 -5.14 -6.38
CA TYR A 31 -11.29 -5.26 -5.59
C TYR A 31 -11.66 -6.74 -5.43
N HIS A 32 -11.49 -7.27 -4.22
CA HIS A 32 -11.70 -8.69 -3.91
C HIS A 32 -12.53 -8.84 -2.64
N LYS A 33 -13.66 -9.54 -2.73
CA LYS A 33 -14.57 -9.83 -1.60
C LYS A 33 -14.91 -8.59 -0.76
N GLY A 34 -15.28 -7.50 -1.42
CA GLY A 34 -15.66 -6.24 -0.75
C GLY A 34 -14.49 -5.40 -0.23
N ASN A 35 -13.24 -5.84 -0.42
CA ASN A 35 -12.05 -5.17 0.07
C ASN A 35 -11.13 -4.75 -1.09
N TYR A 36 -10.38 -3.67 -0.87
CA TYR A 36 -9.33 -3.25 -1.78
C TYR A 36 -8.00 -3.89 -1.34
N VAL A 37 -7.57 -4.92 -2.09
CA VAL A 37 -6.34 -5.65 -1.84
C VAL A 37 -5.20 -5.03 -2.66
N LYS A 38 -4.05 -4.83 -2.02
CA LYS A 38 -2.80 -4.39 -2.64
C LYS A 38 -2.02 -5.63 -3.08
N ASP A 39 -2.32 -6.10 -4.29
CA ASP A 39 -1.64 -7.26 -4.84
C ASP A 39 -0.18 -6.95 -5.20
N LEU A 40 0.75 -7.40 -4.36
CA LEU A 40 2.19 -7.14 -4.51
C LEU A 40 2.77 -7.79 -5.77
N ALA A 41 2.17 -8.86 -6.29
CA ALA A 41 2.62 -9.51 -7.52
C ALA A 41 2.50 -8.58 -8.74
N ARG A 42 1.59 -7.59 -8.68
CA ARG A 42 1.39 -6.59 -9.75
C ARG A 42 2.47 -5.49 -9.76
N LEU A 43 3.38 -5.46 -8.78
CA LEU A 43 4.45 -4.46 -8.71
C LEU A 43 5.59 -4.73 -9.71
N GLY A 44 5.65 -5.91 -10.32
CA GLY A 44 6.76 -6.30 -11.20
C GLY A 44 8.09 -6.39 -10.44
N ARG A 45 8.04 -6.76 -9.16
CA ARG A 45 9.19 -6.92 -8.27
C ARG A 45 9.25 -8.35 -7.74
N ASP A 46 10.45 -8.82 -7.45
CA ASP A 46 10.68 -10.08 -6.75
C ASP A 46 10.10 -9.99 -5.33
N LEU A 47 9.08 -10.81 -5.04
CA LEU A 47 8.36 -10.79 -3.75
C LEU A 47 9.28 -11.07 -2.56
N THR A 48 10.39 -11.79 -2.74
CA THR A 48 11.36 -12.03 -1.66
C THR A 48 12.08 -10.75 -1.20
N LYS A 49 11.96 -9.66 -1.97
CA LYS A 49 12.57 -8.34 -1.73
C LYS A 49 11.53 -7.24 -1.54
N VAL A 50 10.26 -7.61 -1.34
CA VAL A 50 9.16 -6.66 -1.14
C VAL A 50 8.62 -6.81 0.27
N LEU A 51 8.36 -5.69 0.94
CA LEU A 51 7.62 -5.64 2.18
C LEU A 51 6.48 -4.64 2.04
N ILE A 52 5.38 -4.90 2.73
CA ILE A 52 4.26 -3.98 2.86
C ILE A 52 4.05 -3.61 4.33
N ILE A 53 3.87 -2.31 4.58
CA ILE A 53 3.49 -1.77 5.89
C ILE A 53 2.07 -1.23 5.75
N ASP A 54 1.13 -1.84 6.47
CA ASP A 54 -0.29 -1.45 6.47
C ASP A 54 -0.94 -1.89 7.79
N ASN A 55 -1.91 -1.13 8.26
CA ASN A 55 -2.63 -1.42 9.50
C ASN A 55 -3.89 -2.28 9.27
N SER A 56 -4.26 -2.59 8.02
CA SER A 56 -5.42 -3.42 7.69
C SER A 56 -5.01 -4.77 7.09
N PRO A 57 -5.29 -5.90 7.78
CA PRO A 57 -5.01 -7.24 7.24
C PRO A 57 -5.64 -7.55 5.88
N ALA A 58 -6.80 -6.93 5.58
CA ALA A 58 -7.45 -7.09 4.28
C ALA A 58 -6.63 -6.49 3.12
N SER A 59 -5.81 -5.47 3.39
CA SER A 59 -4.99 -4.79 2.36
C SER A 59 -3.92 -5.70 1.77
N TYR A 60 -3.40 -6.67 2.52
CA TYR A 60 -2.32 -7.57 2.10
C TYR A 60 -2.75 -9.05 2.09
N ALA A 61 -4.05 -9.30 1.96
CA ALA A 61 -4.64 -10.65 2.05
C ALA A 61 -4.03 -11.68 1.08
N PHE A 62 -3.40 -11.24 -0.02
CA PHE A 62 -2.74 -12.13 -0.99
C PHE A 62 -1.29 -12.45 -0.67
N HIS A 63 -0.63 -11.64 0.17
CA HIS A 63 0.81 -11.76 0.49
C HIS A 63 1.07 -11.43 1.99
N PRO A 64 0.43 -12.15 2.93
CA PRO A 64 0.55 -11.88 4.37
C PRO A 64 1.98 -12.04 4.91
N GLU A 65 2.80 -12.90 4.30
CA GLU A 65 4.21 -13.13 4.65
C GLU A 65 5.11 -11.93 4.36
N ASN A 66 4.70 -11.03 3.47
CA ASN A 66 5.40 -9.80 3.16
C ASN A 66 4.97 -8.63 4.08
N ALA A 67 4.00 -8.84 4.96
CA ALA A 67 3.41 -7.78 5.76
C ALA A 67 4.18 -7.57 7.07
N VAL A 68 4.60 -6.32 7.29
CA VAL A 68 5.00 -5.82 8.61
C VAL A 68 3.80 -5.05 9.16
N SER A 69 2.97 -5.74 9.93
CA SER A 69 1.83 -5.12 10.61
C SER A 69 2.30 -4.39 11.85
N PHE A 70 1.74 -3.22 12.11
CA PHE A 70 1.86 -2.52 13.38
C PHE A 70 0.47 -2.40 13.99
N MET A 71 0.36 -2.64 15.29
CA MET A 71 -0.84 -2.27 16.02
C MET A 71 -0.81 -0.75 16.21
N ASP A 72 -1.97 -0.11 16.05
CA ASP A 72 -2.15 1.25 16.54
C ASP A 72 -1.90 1.20 18.06
N THR A 73 -0.73 1.69 18.51
CA THR A 73 -0.49 1.93 19.93
C THR A 73 -1.43 3.05 20.35
N ASN A 74 -2.47 2.69 21.11
CA ASN A 74 -3.32 3.65 21.84
C ASN A 74 -2.48 4.64 22.65
#